data_AF-A0A6P0VQZ3-F1
#
_entry.id   AF-A0A6P0VQZ3-F1
#
_cell.length_a   1.000
_cell.length_b   1.000
_cell.length_c   1.000
_cell.angle_alpha   90.00
_cell.angle_beta   90.00
_cell.angle_gamma   90.00
#
_symmetry.space_group_name_H-M   'P 1'
#
loop_
_entity.id
_entity.type
_entity.pdbx_description
1 polymer ?
#
loop_
_entity_poly.entity_id
_entity_poly.type
_entity_poly.pdbx_seq_one_letter_code
_entity_poly.pdbx_strand_id
1 'polypeptide(L)'
;MSLAALINALKSSKYDVGMSAVEALGKIGSYTAVTALINVLEDSKSNVRMNAAAALGKTCSDTAIPQLIKKLQAHKSATNSTKDNLNQTLKVLQTIQERCQYYRPNINQEIR
;
A
#
# COMPACT_ATOMS: atom_id res chain seq x y z
N MET A 1 4.32 -21.54 1.48
CA MET A 1 5.03 -20.25 1.47
C MET A 1 4.45 -19.40 2.61
N SER A 2 5.25 -18.90 3.54
CA SER A 2 4.74 -18.13 4.69
C SER A 2 4.51 -16.66 4.32
N LEU A 3 3.63 -15.96 5.05
CA LEU A 3 3.37 -14.53 4.87
C LEU A 3 4.68 -13.71 4.95
N ALA A 4 5.58 -14.07 5.88
CA ALA A 4 6.89 -13.46 6.02
C ALA A 4 7.78 -13.66 4.78
N ALA A 5 7.73 -14.83 4.15
CA ALA A 5 8.49 -15.10 2.93
C ALA A 5 8.00 -14.24 1.75
N LEU A 6 6.67 -14.04 1.64
CA LEU A 6 6.10 -13.16 0.61
C LEU A 6 6.52 -11.69 0.83
N ILE A 7 6.56 -11.23 2.08
CA ILE A 7 7.01 -9.87 2.38
C ILE A 7 8.49 -9.66 2.08
N ASN A 8 9.33 -10.66 2.37
CA ASN A 8 10.72 -10.60 1.95
C ASN A 8 10.88 -10.63 0.42
N ALA A 9 10.00 -11.36 -0.28
CA ALA A 9 10.01 -11.39 -1.74
C ALA A 9 9.67 -10.03 -2.38
N LEU A 10 8.88 -9.17 -1.71
CA LEU A 10 8.66 -7.77 -2.15
C LEU A 10 9.95 -6.95 -2.21
N LYS A 11 10.95 -7.32 -1.40
CA LYS A 11 12.27 -6.66 -1.31
C LYS A 11 13.27 -7.18 -2.35
N SER A 12 12.89 -8.17 -3.14
CA SER A 12 13.74 -8.73 -4.19
C SER A 12 14.08 -7.69 -5.25
N SER A 13 15.32 -7.71 -5.74
CA SER A 13 15.73 -6.94 -6.91
C SER A 13 15.17 -7.51 -8.21
N LYS A 14 14.70 -8.76 -8.20
CA LYS A 14 14.07 -9.42 -9.35
C LYS A 14 12.61 -9.01 -9.44
N TYR A 15 12.25 -8.33 -10.53
CA TYR A 15 10.89 -7.85 -10.80
C TYR A 15 9.85 -8.97 -10.69
N ASP A 16 10.09 -10.13 -11.31
CA ASP A 16 9.13 -11.25 -11.34
C ASP A 16 8.84 -11.82 -9.94
N VAL A 17 9.85 -11.83 -9.07
CA VAL A 17 9.72 -12.30 -7.68
C VAL A 17 8.89 -11.31 -6.88
N GLY A 18 9.15 -10.00 -7.05
CA GLY A 18 8.35 -8.94 -6.43
C GLY A 18 6.89 -8.99 -6.88
N MET A 19 6.63 -9.13 -8.18
CA MET A 19 5.27 -9.20 -8.71
C MET A 19 4.51 -10.46 -8.29
N SER A 20 5.18 -11.60 -8.25
CA SER A 20 4.59 -12.85 -7.74
C SER A 20 4.19 -12.70 -6.26
N ALA A 21 5.01 -12.02 -5.47
CA ALA A 21 4.70 -11.71 -4.08
C ALA A 21 3.50 -10.75 -3.95
N VAL A 22 3.44 -9.72 -4.79
CA VAL A 22 2.32 -8.78 -4.87
C VAL A 22 1.01 -9.51 -5.19
N GLU A 23 1.03 -10.46 -6.12
CA GLU A 23 -0.15 -11.26 -6.47
C GLU A 23 -0.58 -12.20 -5.36
N ALA A 24 0.37 -12.90 -4.76
CA ALA A 24 0.08 -13.81 -3.65
C ALA A 24 -0.49 -13.06 -2.44
N LEU A 25 0.10 -11.92 -2.06
CA LEU A 25 -0.39 -11.10 -0.96
C LEU A 25 -1.77 -10.48 -1.26
N GLY A 26 -1.99 -10.05 -2.51
CA GLY A 26 -3.28 -9.59 -2.99
C GLY A 26 -4.37 -10.66 -2.86
N LYS A 27 -4.07 -11.91 -3.23
CA LYS A 27 -5.01 -13.04 -3.10
C LYS A 27 -5.26 -13.45 -1.64
N ILE A 28 -4.27 -13.28 -0.75
CA ILE A 28 -4.41 -13.60 0.67
C ILE A 28 -5.41 -12.64 1.34
N GLY A 29 -5.32 -11.34 1.06
CA GLY A 29 -6.31 -10.34 1.50
C GLY A 29 -6.55 -10.24 3.02
N SER A 30 -5.73 -10.90 3.84
CA SER A 30 -5.93 -10.99 5.29
C SER A 30 -5.49 -9.71 5.99
N TYR A 31 -6.12 -9.43 7.14
CA TYR A 31 -5.75 -8.29 8.00
C TYR A 31 -4.23 -8.26 8.30
N THR A 32 -3.64 -9.42 8.61
CA THR A 32 -2.21 -9.54 8.88
C THR A 32 -1.36 -9.19 7.66
N ALA A 33 -1.79 -9.56 6.46
CA ALA A 33 -1.09 -9.19 5.22
C ALA A 33 -1.18 -7.69 4.97
N VAL A 34 -2.35 -7.08 5.18
CA VAL A 34 -2.57 -5.64 5.05
C VAL A 34 -1.68 -4.85 6.02
N THR A 35 -1.68 -5.19 7.32
CA THR A 35 -0.84 -4.51 8.32
C THR A 35 0.65 -4.61 7.97
N ALA A 36 1.10 -5.78 7.53
CA ALA A 36 2.49 -5.98 7.22
C ALA A 36 2.91 -5.28 5.91
N LEU A 37 2.02 -5.20 4.91
CA LEU A 37 2.23 -4.38 3.70
C LEU A 37 2.33 -2.88 4.01
N ILE A 38 1.55 -2.38 4.96
CA ILE A 38 1.62 -0.97 5.39
C ILE A 38 2.98 -0.64 6.00
N ASN A 39 3.60 -1.57 6.71
CA ASN A 39 4.97 -1.37 7.21
C ASN A 39 6.00 -1.33 6.07
N VAL A 40 5.78 -2.09 4.98
CA VAL A 40 6.67 -2.10 3.81
C VAL A 40 6.57 -0.80 3.00
N LEU A 41 5.48 -0.04 3.12
CA LEU A 41 5.39 1.32 2.54
C LEU A 41 6.40 2.31 3.14
N GLU A 42 7.02 1.99 4.27
CA GLU A 42 8.07 2.82 4.89
C GLU A 42 9.49 2.38 4.50
N ASP A 43 9.62 1.40 3.59
CA ASP A 43 10.93 0.96 3.12
C ASP A 43 11.64 2.10 2.36
N SER A 44 12.95 2.20 2.58
CA SER A 44 13.77 3.25 1.95
C SER A 44 13.81 3.13 0.43
N LYS A 45 13.62 1.91 -0.11
CA LYS A 45 13.66 1.66 -1.56
C LYS A 45 12.32 1.92 -2.22
N SER A 46 12.31 2.77 -3.25
CA SER A 46 11.10 3.16 -3.98
C SER A 46 10.39 1.99 -4.66
N ASN A 47 11.14 1.04 -5.23
CA ASN A 47 10.59 -0.17 -5.85
C ASN A 47 9.85 -1.07 -4.84
N VAL A 48 10.38 -1.19 -3.62
CA VAL A 48 9.77 -1.97 -2.54
C VAL A 48 8.46 -1.32 -2.09
N ARG A 49 8.45 0.01 -1.93
CA ARG A 49 7.22 0.76 -1.62
C ARG A 49 6.16 0.60 -2.72
N MET A 50 6.56 0.68 -3.99
CA MET A 50 5.67 0.47 -5.13
C MET A 50 5.05 -0.93 -5.14
N ASN A 51 5.84 -1.97 -4.84
CA ASN A 51 5.33 -3.33 -4.75
C ASN A 51 4.31 -3.45 -3.60
N ALA A 52 4.60 -2.92 -2.42
CA ALA A 52 3.66 -2.94 -1.30
C ALA A 52 2.36 -2.20 -1.60
N ALA A 53 2.46 -1.04 -2.23
CA ALA A 53 1.33 -0.25 -2.73
C ALA A 53 0.45 -1.06 -3.70
N ALA A 54 1.07 -1.71 -4.68
CA ALA A 54 0.36 -2.55 -5.65
C ALA A 54 -0.31 -3.77 -4.99
N ALA A 55 0.34 -4.39 -4.01
CA ALA A 55 -0.23 -5.51 -3.25
C ALA A 55 -1.46 -5.07 -2.46
N LEU A 56 -1.40 -3.94 -1.76
CA LEU A 56 -2.55 -3.36 -1.05
C LEU A 56 -3.71 -3.07 -2.02
N GLY A 57 -3.42 -2.48 -3.18
CA GLY A 57 -4.38 -2.30 -4.27
C GLY A 57 -5.05 -3.60 -4.74
N LYS A 58 -4.31 -4.72 -4.71
CA LYS A 58 -4.83 -6.05 -5.07
C LYS A 58 -5.62 -6.73 -3.96
N THR A 59 -5.37 -6.41 -2.68
CA THR A 59 -6.08 -7.07 -1.56
C THR A 59 -7.57 -6.80 -1.54
N CYS A 60 -8.02 -5.68 -2.13
CA CYS A 60 -9.39 -5.18 -2.07
C CYS A 60 -10.04 -5.25 -0.68
N SER A 61 -9.24 -5.18 0.38
CA SER A 61 -9.73 -5.33 1.72
C SER A 61 -10.23 -3.98 2.22
N ASP A 62 -11.50 -3.89 2.60
CA ASP A 62 -12.08 -2.70 3.25
C ASP A 62 -11.29 -2.29 4.51
N THR A 63 -10.57 -3.23 5.11
CA THR A 63 -9.70 -2.99 6.27
C THR A 63 -8.42 -2.20 5.92
N ALA A 64 -8.01 -2.16 4.65
CA ALA A 64 -6.85 -1.40 4.21
C ALA A 64 -7.10 0.11 4.23
N ILE A 65 -8.31 0.56 3.91
CA ILE A 65 -8.63 1.98 3.79
C ILE A 65 -8.46 2.74 5.12
N PRO A 66 -9.06 2.30 6.26
CA PRO A 66 -8.89 2.97 7.55
C PRO A 66 -7.42 3.00 8.01
N GLN A 67 -6.67 1.93 7.75
CA GLN A 67 -5.26 1.88 8.16
C GLN A 67 -4.38 2.80 7.30
N LEU A 68 -4.65 2.91 6.01
CA LEU A 68 -3.97 3.86 5.12
C LEU A 68 -4.27 5.31 5.52
N ILE A 69 -5.53 5.64 5.83
CA ILE A 69 -5.92 6.98 6.31
C ILE A 69 -5.22 7.32 7.62
N LYS A 70 -5.19 6.38 8.59
CA LYS A 70 -4.48 6.58 9.85
C LYS A 70 -2.98 6.82 9.64
N LYS A 71 -2.38 6.11 8.69
CA LYS A 71 -0.97 6.30 8.32
C LYS A 71 -0.73 7.67 7.68
N LEU A 72 -1.62 8.12 6.79
CA LEU A 72 -1.57 9.47 6.20
C LEU A 72 -1.63 10.56 7.26
N GLN A 73 -2.54 10.43 8.24
CA GLN A 73 -2.68 11.39 9.33
C GLN A 73 -1.42 11.43 10.23
N ALA A 74 -0.80 10.28 10.50
CA ALA A 74 0.45 10.22 11.26
C ALA A 74 1.64 10.88 10.53
N HIS A 75 1.67 10.82 9.19
CA HIS A 75 2.76 11.38 8.37
C HIS A 75 2.56 12.86 7.98
N LYS A 76 1.35 13.42 8.06
CA LYS A 76 1.04 14.84 7.72
C LYS A 76 1.82 15.86 8.57
N SER A 77 2.39 15.44 9.70
CA SER A 77 3.24 16.27 10.59
C SER A 77 4.74 16.24 10.27
N ALA A 78 5.21 15.49 9.26
CA ALA A 78 6.64 15.39 8.92
C ALA A 78 6.96 15.97 7.51
N THR A 79 8.13 16.56 7.36
CA THR A 79 8.65 17.44 6.30
C THR A 79 8.67 16.89 4.85
N ASN A 80 8.97 17.77 3.86
CA ASN A 80 9.02 17.64 2.39
C ASN A 80 9.26 16.25 1.73
N SER A 81 9.98 15.32 2.36
CA SER A 81 10.09 13.92 1.92
C SER A 81 8.75 13.15 1.98
N THR A 82 7.74 13.68 2.68
CA THR A 82 6.39 13.12 2.78
C THR A 82 5.54 13.29 1.54
N LYS A 83 5.88 14.19 0.60
CA LYS A 83 5.10 14.35 -0.65
C LYS A 83 5.08 13.08 -1.48
N ASP A 84 6.21 12.37 -1.57
CA ASP A 84 6.30 11.14 -2.36
C ASP A 84 5.51 9.99 -1.71
N ASN A 85 5.59 9.88 -0.37
CA ASN A 85 4.84 8.87 0.39
C ASN A 85 3.34 9.17 0.42
N LEU A 86 2.95 10.43 0.49
CA LEU A 86 1.56 10.90 0.39
C LEU A 86 1.00 10.60 -1.00
N ASN A 87 1.71 10.98 -2.06
CA ASN A 87 1.31 10.70 -3.43
C ASN A 87 1.18 9.20 -3.70
N GLN A 88 2.08 8.36 -3.18
CA GLN A 88 1.97 6.91 -3.28
C GLN A 88 0.76 6.38 -2.51
N THR A 89 0.53 6.84 -1.29
CA THR A 89 -0.61 6.37 -0.47
C THR A 89 -1.95 6.79 -1.07
N LEU A 90 -2.04 8.01 -1.63
CA LEU A 90 -3.20 8.48 -2.39
C LEU A 90 -3.43 7.60 -3.64
N LYS A 91 -2.36 7.23 -4.35
CA LYS A 91 -2.44 6.33 -5.51
C LYS A 91 -2.91 4.93 -5.13
N VAL A 92 -2.48 4.40 -3.98
CA VAL A 92 -2.97 3.12 -3.43
C VAL A 92 -4.45 3.21 -3.13
N LEU A 93 -4.89 4.27 -2.45
CA LEU A 93 -6.30 4.49 -2.16
C LEU A 93 -7.13 4.56 -3.45
N GLN A 94 -6.71 5.34 -4.45
CA GLN A 94 -7.37 5.38 -5.77
C GLN A 94 -7.42 4.00 -6.44
N THR A 95 -6.33 3.24 -6.39
CA THR A 95 -6.26 1.90 -7.00
C THR A 95 -7.20 0.91 -6.31
N ILE A 96 -7.30 0.96 -4.97
CA ILE A 96 -8.27 0.17 -4.20
C ILE A 96 -9.69 0.60 -4.60
N GLN A 97 -9.96 1.90 -4.70
CA GLN A 97 -11.29 2.43 -5.05
C GLN A 97 -11.75 2.00 -6.45
N GLU A 98 -10.86 2.09 -7.45
CA GLU A 98 -11.14 1.67 -8.82
C GLU A 98 -11.39 0.16 -8.93
N ARG A 99 -10.63 -0.64 -8.20
CA ARG A 99 -10.72 -2.11 -8.28
C ARG A 99 -11.86 -2.71 -7.46
N CYS A 100 -12.17 -2.13 -6.31
CA CYS A 100 -13.14 -2.71 -5.40
C CYS A 100 -14.55 -2.10 -5.55
N GLN A 101 -14.72 -1.10 -6.43
CA GLN A 101 -16.01 -0.40 -6.68
C GLN A 101 -16.69 0.17 -5.43
N TYR A 102 -15.97 0.25 -4.30
CA TYR A 102 -16.51 0.61 -2.99
C TYR A 102 -15.79 1.87 -2.50
N TYR A 103 -16.57 2.95 -2.41
CA TYR A 103 -16.27 4.23 -1.74
C TYR A 103 -15.38 5.26 -2.47
N ARG A 104 -15.97 6.39 -2.91
CA ARG A 104 -15.31 7.65 -3.31
C ARG A 104 -15.20 8.59 -2.09
N PRO A 105 -14.08 8.71 -1.37
CA PRO A 105 -13.81 9.90 -0.58
C PRO A 105 -13.33 10.99 -1.53
N ASN A 106 -14.06 12.10 -1.55
CA ASN A 106 -13.75 13.28 -2.33
C ASN A 106 -12.44 13.91 -1.80
N ILE A 107 -11.30 13.57 -2.40
CA ILE A 107 -9.97 14.08 -2.00
C ILE A 107 -9.78 15.57 -2.38
N ASN A 108 -10.74 16.16 -3.09
CA ASN A 108 -10.69 17.55 -3.58
C ASN A 108 -11.25 18.61 -2.61
N GLN A 109 -11.26 18.39 -1.29
CA GLN A 109 -11.71 19.43 -0.32
C GLN A 109 -10.67 19.86 0.73
N GLU A 110 -9.43 19.37 0.72
CA GLU A 110 -8.42 19.79 1.71
C GLU A 110 -7.16 20.47 1.15
N ILE A 111 -7.15 20.91 -0.11
CA ILE A 111 -6.12 21.87 -0.57
C ILE A 111 -6.76 22.93 -1.46
N ARG A 112 -7.14 24.05 -0.80
CA ARG A 112 -7.66 25.34 -1.30
C ARG A 112 -9.16 25.46 -1.48
#